data_AF-A0AB36DX79-F1
#
_entry.id   AF-A0AB36DX79-F1
#
_cell.length_a   1.000
_cell.length_b   1.000
_cell.length_c   1.000
_cell.angle_alpha   90.00
_cell.angle_beta   90.00
_cell.angle_gamma   90.00
#
_symmetry.space_group_name_H-M   'P 1'
#
loop_
_entity.id
_entity.type
_entity.pdbx_description
1 polymer ?
#
loop_
_entity_poly.entity_id
_entity_poly.type
_entity_poly.pdbx_seq_one_letter_code
_entity_poly.pdbx_strand_id
1 'polypeptide(L)'
;MKNKIYFGTNLKMYKGNKDVIHYLSRLGDLYKRDIKTDNVELFVIPSYTTLSDATSLINNKFNNLIVIGAQNMCYADSGQFTGEISPLMLKELDIKLVMIGHSERRHIFKETDEEENKKVLSALKHKFITLLCVGETLEQKEYGISDEILRTQLKIGLSGVTKEQLPLVRIAYEPVWAIGEKGIPASAEYADEKHSVIKQCLYEMFNKEGLDIPVLYGGSVNPENANKLINKKYIDGLFVGRSAWNAENFIELIKNALESLSLNIESNEYNEIATKLIEYLGGKKNIVALTHCATRIRVVLNNPEEINKNQIEKLDLVKGLFSIANQYQIIFGKEVVDIVHQKMQKQL
;
A
#
# COMPACT_ATOMS: atom_id res chain seq x y z
N MET A 1 8.89 5.42 -6.73
CA MET A 1 8.64 4.30 -5.79
C MET A 1 7.67 4.79 -4.72
N LYS A 2 6.85 3.91 -4.14
CA LYS A 2 6.05 4.27 -2.95
C LYS A 2 7.03 4.45 -1.78
N ASN A 3 7.13 5.66 -1.22
CA ASN A 3 8.11 5.96 -0.17
C ASN A 3 7.82 5.22 1.14
N LYS A 4 6.55 4.88 1.39
CA LYS A 4 6.11 4.11 2.56
C LYS A 4 5.01 3.14 2.15
N ILE A 5 5.02 1.94 2.72
CA ILE A 5 4.02 0.89 2.52
C ILE A 5 3.26 0.70 3.83
N TYR A 6 1.95 0.58 3.74
CA TYR A 6 1.08 0.52 4.92
C TYR A 6 0.53 -0.89 5.12
N PHE A 7 0.65 -1.41 6.34
CA PHE A 7 -0.02 -2.63 6.76
C PHE A 7 -0.82 -2.34 8.02
N GLY A 8 -2.10 -2.68 7.98
CA GLY A 8 -3.01 -2.42 9.07
C GLY A 8 -3.85 -3.63 9.42
N THR A 9 -4.35 -3.70 10.65
CA THR A 9 -5.45 -4.61 10.98
C THR A 9 -6.43 -3.98 11.96
N ASN A 10 -7.71 -4.22 11.72
CA ASN A 10 -8.78 -3.97 12.68
C ASN A 10 -9.11 -5.29 13.38
N LEU A 11 -8.94 -5.33 14.71
CA LEU A 11 -9.27 -6.53 15.50
C LEU A 11 -10.77 -6.67 15.75
N LYS A 12 -11.57 -5.68 15.36
CA LYS A 12 -13.03 -5.60 15.56
C LYS A 12 -13.39 -6.00 16.99
N MET A 13 -14.50 -6.69 17.19
CA MET A 13 -15.02 -7.08 18.50
C MET A 13 -14.71 -8.56 18.83
N TYR A 14 -13.45 -9.00 18.70
CA TYR A 14 -13.07 -10.43 18.85
C TYR A 14 -12.17 -10.77 20.04
N LYS A 15 -11.36 -9.84 20.55
CA LYS A 15 -10.33 -10.15 21.56
C LYS A 15 -10.54 -9.32 22.82
N GLY A 16 -10.40 -9.95 23.99
CA GLY A 16 -10.32 -9.27 25.26
C GLY A 16 -8.95 -8.64 25.49
N ASN A 17 -8.81 -7.83 26.54
CA ASN A 17 -7.56 -7.10 26.82
C ASN A 17 -6.33 -8.01 26.91
N LYS A 18 -6.39 -9.09 27.70
CA LYS A 18 -5.27 -10.04 27.84
C LYS A 18 -4.81 -10.62 26.49
N ASP A 19 -5.76 -10.96 25.62
CA ASP A 19 -5.46 -11.53 24.30
C ASP A 19 -4.84 -10.50 23.37
N VAL A 20 -5.31 -9.24 23.42
CA VAL A 20 -4.72 -8.13 22.65
C VAL A 20 -3.29 -7.85 23.08
N ILE A 21 -3.01 -7.81 24.38
CA ILE A 21 -1.65 -7.59 24.91
C ILE A 21 -0.72 -8.73 24.53
N HIS A 22 -1.17 -9.98 24.63
CA HIS A 22 -0.39 -11.13 24.19
C HIS A 22 -0.10 -11.07 22.67
N TYR A 23 -1.13 -10.78 21.87
CA TYR A 23 -1.01 -10.61 20.43
C TYR A 23 -0.02 -9.50 20.05
N LEU A 24 -0.14 -8.30 20.64
CA LEU A 24 0.72 -7.16 20.35
C LEU A 24 2.17 -7.40 20.79
N SER A 25 2.37 -8.03 21.95
CA SER A 25 3.73 -8.40 22.38
C SER A 25 4.36 -9.35 21.37
N ARG A 26 3.62 -10.38 20.95
CA ARG A 26 4.12 -11.35 19.99
C ARG A 26 4.39 -10.72 18.62
N LEU A 27 3.48 -9.88 18.14
CA LEU A 27 3.60 -9.16 16.87
C LEU A 27 4.81 -8.23 16.88
N GLY A 28 5.01 -7.46 17.95
CA GLY A 28 6.15 -6.55 18.09
C GLY A 28 7.50 -7.28 18.11
N ASP A 29 7.58 -8.43 18.82
CA ASP A 29 8.79 -9.24 18.86
C ASP A 29 9.13 -9.83 17.48
N LEU A 30 8.12 -10.32 16.76
CA LEU A 30 8.27 -10.84 15.39
C LEU A 30 8.63 -9.74 14.39
N TYR A 31 8.00 -8.56 14.48
CA TYR A 31 8.28 -7.43 13.59
C TYR A 31 9.74 -6.98 13.71
N LYS A 32 10.23 -6.77 14.94
CA LYS A 32 11.66 -6.42 15.18
C LYS A 32 12.61 -7.47 14.61
N ARG A 33 12.24 -8.74 14.73
CA ARG A 33 13.06 -9.86 14.26
C ARG A 33 13.09 -9.94 12.74
N ASP A 34 11.94 -9.79 12.07
CA ASP A 34 11.79 -10.21 10.67
C ASP A 34 11.66 -9.06 9.67
N ILE A 35 11.19 -7.89 10.08
CA ILE A 35 11.02 -6.73 9.20
C ILE A 35 12.23 -5.81 9.38
N LYS A 36 13.05 -5.68 8.32
CA LYS A 36 14.34 -4.98 8.34
C LYS A 36 14.35 -3.67 7.53
N THR A 37 13.18 -3.09 7.33
CA THR A 37 13.00 -1.85 6.58
C THR A 37 12.20 -0.85 7.39
N ASP A 38 12.59 0.43 7.31
CA ASP A 38 11.88 1.53 7.94
C ASP A 38 10.76 2.11 7.05
N ASN A 39 10.63 1.60 5.83
CA ASN A 39 9.63 2.05 4.85
C ASN A 39 8.24 1.45 5.09
N VAL A 40 7.99 0.84 6.25
CA VAL A 40 6.70 0.22 6.58
C VAL A 40 6.05 0.95 7.75
N GLU A 41 4.78 1.32 7.57
CA GLU A 41 3.90 1.69 8.68
C GLU A 41 3.03 0.49 9.05
N LEU A 42 3.22 -0.04 10.25
CA LEU A 42 2.36 -1.07 10.81
C LEU A 42 1.40 -0.45 11.83
N PHE A 43 0.10 -0.72 11.69
CA PHE A 43 -0.90 -0.30 12.67
C PHE A 43 -1.87 -1.41 13.08
N VAL A 44 -2.33 -1.34 14.33
CA VAL A 44 -3.32 -2.26 14.91
C VAL A 44 -4.40 -1.45 15.59
N ILE A 45 -5.67 -1.79 15.30
CA ILE A 45 -6.85 -1.08 15.80
C ILE A 45 -7.68 -2.03 16.69
N PRO A 46 -7.41 -2.09 18.00
CA PRO A 46 -8.15 -2.94 18.92
C PRO A 46 -9.38 -2.21 19.51
N SER A 47 -10.19 -2.93 20.30
CA SER A 47 -11.36 -2.35 21.00
C SER A 47 -10.95 -1.34 22.08
N TYR A 48 -11.82 -0.36 22.36
CA TYR A 48 -11.57 0.70 23.34
C TYR A 48 -11.09 0.20 24.72
N THR A 49 -11.68 -0.90 25.20
CA THR A 49 -11.36 -1.51 26.50
C THR A 49 -9.94 -2.03 26.63
N THR A 50 -9.15 -1.97 25.56
CA THR A 50 -7.77 -2.47 25.50
C THR A 50 -6.76 -1.37 25.20
N LEU A 51 -7.20 -0.15 24.84
CA LEU A 51 -6.35 0.91 24.29
C LEU A 51 -5.27 1.39 25.25
N SER A 52 -5.59 1.55 26.54
CA SER A 52 -4.64 2.00 27.56
C SER A 52 -3.44 1.05 27.68
N ASP A 53 -3.71 -0.24 27.84
CA ASP A 53 -2.67 -1.25 28.01
C ASP A 53 -1.93 -1.52 26.69
N ALA A 54 -2.64 -1.51 25.56
CA ALA A 54 -2.06 -1.68 24.23
C ALA A 54 -1.04 -0.57 23.93
N THR A 55 -1.42 0.69 24.19
CA THR A 55 -0.55 1.84 23.95
C THR A 55 0.62 1.84 24.93
N SER A 56 0.38 1.56 26.22
CA SER A 56 1.45 1.43 27.22
C SER A 56 2.48 0.36 26.84
N LEU A 57 2.02 -0.82 26.38
CA LEU A 57 2.91 -1.89 25.93
C LEU A 57 3.78 -1.43 24.75
N ILE A 58 3.17 -0.86 23.72
CA ILE A 58 3.90 -0.49 22.49
C ILE A 58 4.86 0.67 22.73
N ASN A 59 4.47 1.67 23.51
CA ASN A 59 5.33 2.81 23.84
C ASN A 59 6.56 2.33 24.65
N ASN A 60 6.35 1.53 25.70
CA ASN A 60 7.41 1.15 26.63
C ASN A 60 8.32 0.02 26.11
N LYS A 61 7.75 -1.03 25.52
CA LYS A 61 8.53 -2.21 25.07
C LYS A 61 9.04 -2.07 23.64
N PHE A 62 8.29 -1.37 22.78
CA PHE A 62 8.54 -1.35 21.35
C PHE A 62 8.88 0.04 20.78
N ASN A 63 8.96 1.10 21.59
CA ASN A 63 9.31 2.44 21.14
C ASN A 63 8.44 2.91 19.95
N ASN A 64 7.12 2.73 20.07
CA ASN A 64 6.13 3.14 19.06
C ASN A 64 6.26 2.44 17.70
N LEU A 65 6.85 1.23 17.66
CA LEU A 65 7.03 0.44 16.44
C LEU A 65 5.71 0.12 15.72
N ILE A 66 4.61 0.01 16.47
CA ILE A 66 3.27 -0.28 15.96
C ILE A 66 2.38 0.90 16.30
N VAL A 67 1.71 1.47 15.30
CA VAL A 67 0.75 2.54 15.54
C VAL A 67 -0.53 1.91 16.12
N ILE A 68 -0.91 2.31 17.34
CA ILE A 68 -2.19 1.91 17.93
C ILE A 68 -3.27 2.91 17.51
N GLY A 69 -4.38 2.38 16.99
CA GLY A 69 -5.53 3.16 16.56
C GLY A 69 -6.82 2.83 17.32
N ALA A 70 -7.79 3.73 17.25
CA ALA A 70 -9.15 3.52 17.74
C ALA A 70 -10.11 3.16 16.61
N GLN A 71 -11.08 2.27 16.88
CA GLN A 71 -12.02 1.78 15.87
C GLN A 71 -13.09 2.80 15.45
N ASN A 72 -13.31 3.82 16.28
CA ASN A 72 -14.24 4.93 16.04
C ASN A 72 -13.91 6.08 17.03
N MET A 73 -14.55 7.23 16.88
CA MET A 73 -14.66 8.26 17.91
C MET A 73 -15.91 9.13 17.69
N CYS A 74 -16.38 9.82 18.73
CA CYS A 74 -17.33 10.90 18.60
C CYS A 74 -16.67 12.14 17.97
N TYR A 75 -17.43 12.97 17.28
CA TYR A 75 -16.92 14.24 16.74
C TYR A 75 -16.76 15.33 17.83
N ALA A 76 -17.49 15.22 18.94
CA ALA A 76 -17.53 16.25 19.98
C ALA A 76 -16.45 16.02 21.05
N ASP A 77 -15.79 17.10 21.49
CA ASP A 77 -14.77 17.08 22.54
C ASP A 77 -15.34 16.57 23.89
N SER A 78 -16.60 16.90 24.17
CA SER A 78 -17.39 16.43 25.33
C SER A 78 -18.89 16.63 25.06
N GLY A 79 -19.77 16.00 25.85
CA GLY A 79 -21.21 16.23 25.77
C GLY A 79 -22.05 15.06 26.31
N GLN A 80 -23.36 15.14 26.08
CA GLN A 80 -24.34 14.13 26.49
C GLN A 80 -24.40 12.99 25.46
N PHE A 81 -23.32 12.22 25.35
CA PHE A 81 -23.16 11.11 24.39
C PHE A 81 -22.80 9.81 25.13
N THR A 82 -23.70 9.33 26.00
CA THR A 82 -23.45 8.13 26.82
C THR A 82 -23.04 6.94 25.96
N GLY A 83 -21.87 6.37 26.24
CA GLY A 83 -21.30 5.23 25.52
C GLY A 83 -20.29 5.60 24.42
N GLU A 84 -20.22 6.87 24.03
CA GLU A 84 -19.25 7.35 23.05
C GLU A 84 -17.89 7.69 23.68
N ILE A 85 -16.85 7.67 22.83
CA ILE A 85 -15.49 8.04 23.20
C ILE A 85 -15.11 9.36 22.52
N SER A 86 -14.66 10.35 23.30
CA SER A 86 -14.30 11.66 22.77
C SER A 86 -12.86 11.68 22.22
N PRO A 87 -12.52 12.61 21.30
CA PRO A 87 -11.16 12.78 20.82
C PRO A 87 -10.18 13.15 21.94
N LEU A 88 -10.65 13.82 23.00
CA LEU A 88 -9.80 14.15 24.15
C LEU A 88 -9.44 12.91 24.99
N MET A 89 -10.39 11.99 25.17
CA MET A 89 -10.12 10.70 25.83
C MET A 89 -9.08 9.88 25.05
N LEU A 90 -9.17 9.84 23.72
CA LEU A 90 -8.18 9.15 22.88
C LEU A 90 -6.80 9.81 22.95
N LYS A 91 -6.73 11.15 23.01
CA LYS A 91 -5.47 11.88 23.17
C LYS A 91 -4.78 11.55 24.49
N GLU A 92 -5.54 11.45 25.57
CA GLU A 92 -5.00 11.12 26.90
C GLU A 92 -4.31 9.75 26.91
N LEU A 93 -4.83 8.81 26.11
CA LEU A 93 -4.24 7.48 25.93
C LEU A 93 -3.11 7.43 24.88
N ASP A 94 -2.66 8.58 24.37
CA ASP A 94 -1.64 8.70 23.32
C ASP A 94 -1.96 7.97 22.00
N ILE A 95 -3.26 7.81 21.70
CA ILE A 95 -3.70 7.22 20.44
C ILE A 95 -3.28 8.09 19.26
N LYS A 96 -2.80 7.46 18.19
CA LYS A 96 -2.27 8.17 17.02
C LYS A 96 -3.21 8.11 15.82
N LEU A 97 -3.97 7.04 15.68
CA LEU A 97 -4.82 6.78 14.52
C LEU A 97 -6.28 6.61 14.93
N VAL A 98 -7.21 7.12 14.14
CA VAL A 98 -8.65 6.87 14.31
C VAL A 98 -9.23 6.40 12.98
N MET A 99 -9.89 5.26 13.01
CA MET A 99 -10.69 4.75 11.90
C MET A 99 -12.08 5.37 11.94
N ILE A 100 -12.58 5.80 10.78
CA ILE A 100 -13.84 6.54 10.64
C ILE A 100 -14.60 5.97 9.44
N GLY A 101 -15.92 5.78 9.58
CA GLY A 101 -16.76 5.30 8.48
C GLY A 101 -16.53 3.86 8.05
N HIS A 102 -16.01 2.98 8.91
CA HIS A 102 -15.92 1.55 8.60
C HIS A 102 -17.29 1.00 8.19
N SER A 103 -17.34 0.14 7.18
CA SER A 103 -18.58 -0.41 6.59
C SER A 103 -19.60 -0.93 7.63
N GLU A 104 -19.14 -1.63 8.67
CA GLU A 104 -20.01 -2.09 9.77
C GLU A 104 -20.70 -0.93 10.50
N ARG A 105 -20.03 0.21 10.70
CA ARG A 105 -20.65 1.37 11.33
C ARG A 105 -21.69 2.04 10.43
N ARG A 106 -21.37 2.20 9.15
CA ARG A 106 -22.30 2.73 8.15
C ARG A 106 -23.55 1.87 7.99
N HIS A 107 -23.39 0.54 7.90
CA HIS A 107 -24.50 -0.34 7.55
C HIS A 107 -25.25 -0.92 8.75
N ILE A 108 -24.59 -1.17 9.88
CA ILE A 108 -25.23 -1.70 11.10
C ILE A 108 -25.68 -0.55 11.99
N PHE A 109 -24.77 0.39 12.27
CA PHE A 109 -25.03 1.53 13.17
C PHE A 109 -25.60 2.76 12.45
N LYS A 110 -25.78 2.68 11.13
CA LYS A 110 -26.45 3.69 10.29
C LYS A 110 -25.76 5.05 10.27
N GLU A 111 -24.45 5.07 10.44
CA GLU A 111 -23.68 6.30 10.33
C GLU A 111 -23.66 6.83 8.88
N THR A 112 -23.88 8.13 8.75
CA THR A 112 -24.03 8.87 7.49
C THR A 112 -22.72 9.52 7.04
N ASP A 113 -22.60 9.87 5.76
CA ASP A 113 -21.40 10.56 5.25
C ASP A 113 -21.17 11.91 5.95
N GLU A 114 -22.23 12.62 6.31
CA GLU A 114 -22.16 13.88 7.06
C GLU A 114 -21.65 13.66 8.50
N GLU A 115 -22.04 12.58 9.16
CA GLU A 115 -21.52 12.21 10.48
C GLU A 115 -20.05 11.81 10.41
N GLU A 116 -19.66 11.04 9.39
CA GLU A 116 -18.25 10.72 9.17
C GLU A 116 -17.42 11.97 8.89
N ASN A 117 -17.93 12.93 8.12
CA ASN A 117 -17.24 14.19 7.89
C ASN A 117 -16.99 14.96 9.19
N LYS A 118 -17.98 15.06 10.08
CA LYS A 118 -17.80 15.68 11.40
C LYS A 118 -16.69 15.01 12.20
N LYS A 119 -16.64 13.67 12.18
CA LYS A 119 -15.57 12.91 12.85
C LYS A 119 -14.23 13.14 12.17
N VAL A 120 -14.14 13.15 10.84
CA VAL A 120 -12.90 13.44 10.10
C VAL A 120 -12.34 14.81 10.48
N LEU A 121 -13.16 15.86 10.43
CA LEU A 121 -12.74 17.22 10.79
C LEU A 121 -12.28 17.30 12.25
N SER A 122 -13.01 16.65 13.16
CA SER A 122 -12.61 16.55 14.56
C SER A 122 -11.28 15.80 14.71
N ALA A 123 -11.10 14.67 14.04
CA ALA A 123 -9.88 13.87 14.15
C ALA A 123 -8.65 14.68 13.70
N LEU A 124 -8.77 15.38 12.58
CA LEU A 124 -7.71 16.23 12.02
C LEU A 124 -7.45 17.49 12.87
N LYS A 125 -8.50 18.13 13.43
CA LYS A 125 -8.35 19.21 14.43
C LYS A 125 -7.51 18.74 15.61
N HIS A 126 -7.73 17.50 16.04
CA HIS A 126 -7.03 16.87 17.15
C HIS A 126 -5.71 16.19 16.73
N LYS A 127 -5.27 16.31 15.48
CA LYS A 127 -3.97 15.79 14.97
C LYS A 127 -3.85 14.26 14.98
N PHE A 128 -4.97 13.54 14.90
CA PHE A 128 -4.94 12.10 14.65
C PHE A 128 -4.68 11.81 13.18
N ILE A 129 -3.95 10.72 12.92
CA ILE A 129 -3.99 10.04 11.62
C ILE A 129 -5.41 9.55 11.41
N THR A 130 -6.06 10.01 10.36
CA THR A 130 -7.48 9.78 10.09
C THR A 130 -7.61 8.77 8.96
N LEU A 131 -8.03 7.54 9.29
CA LEU A 131 -8.29 6.48 8.31
C LEU A 131 -9.79 6.47 7.97
N LEU A 132 -10.15 7.12 6.87
CA LEU A 132 -11.53 7.14 6.37
C LEU A 132 -11.80 5.90 5.51
N CYS A 133 -12.77 5.08 5.91
CA CYS A 133 -13.23 3.94 5.12
C CYS A 133 -14.33 4.36 4.14
N VAL A 134 -14.20 3.89 2.89
CA VAL A 134 -15.16 4.11 1.79
C VAL A 134 -15.34 2.81 1.02
N GLY A 135 -16.52 2.60 0.44
CA GLY A 135 -16.87 1.34 -0.18
C GLY A 135 -18.30 1.29 -0.70
N GLU A 136 -18.48 0.61 -1.82
CA GLU A 136 -19.79 0.29 -2.39
C GLU A 136 -20.34 -1.05 -1.90
N THR A 137 -21.66 -1.17 -1.86
CA THR A 137 -22.37 -2.43 -1.60
C THR A 137 -22.44 -3.31 -2.84
N LEU A 138 -22.83 -4.58 -2.67
CA LEU A 138 -23.04 -5.50 -3.81
C LEU A 138 -24.08 -4.92 -4.80
N GLU A 139 -25.19 -4.42 -4.27
CA GLU A 139 -26.28 -3.83 -5.06
C GLU A 139 -25.80 -2.61 -5.86
N GLN A 140 -25.01 -1.72 -5.25
CA GLN A 140 -24.43 -0.56 -5.94
C GLN A 140 -23.45 -0.98 -7.05
N LYS A 141 -22.70 -2.07 -6.85
CA LYS A 141 -21.87 -2.67 -7.89
C LYS A 141 -22.71 -3.26 -9.02
N GLU A 142 -23.78 -3.98 -8.70
CA GLU A 142 -24.70 -4.58 -9.70
C GLU A 142 -25.44 -3.52 -10.53
N TYR A 143 -25.71 -2.35 -9.94
CA TYR A 143 -26.24 -1.19 -10.65
C TYR A 143 -25.19 -0.43 -11.47
N GLY A 144 -23.91 -0.79 -11.37
CA GLY A 144 -22.83 -0.13 -12.11
C GLY A 144 -22.53 1.29 -11.63
N ILE A 145 -22.83 1.61 -10.37
CA ILE A 145 -22.65 2.96 -9.79
C ILE A 145 -21.52 3.03 -8.75
N SER A 146 -20.60 2.06 -8.75
CA SER A 146 -19.53 1.99 -7.74
C SER A 146 -18.69 3.27 -7.68
N ASP A 147 -18.39 3.87 -8.83
CA ASP A 147 -17.49 5.02 -8.92
C ASP A 147 -18.16 6.28 -8.36
N GLU A 148 -19.45 6.46 -8.65
CA GLU A 148 -20.28 7.54 -8.13
C GLU A 148 -20.38 7.45 -6.60
N ILE A 149 -20.59 6.25 -6.07
CA ILE A 149 -20.66 6.03 -4.63
C ILE A 149 -19.34 6.38 -3.95
N LEU A 150 -18.22 5.85 -4.45
CA LEU A 150 -16.90 6.13 -3.89
C LEU A 150 -16.57 7.63 -3.91
N ARG A 151 -16.86 8.29 -5.04
CA ARG A 151 -16.62 9.73 -5.20
C ARG A 151 -17.53 10.56 -4.29
N THR A 152 -18.77 10.14 -4.07
CA THR A 152 -19.71 10.80 -3.16
C THR A 152 -19.22 10.72 -1.72
N GLN A 153 -18.89 9.51 -1.25
CA GLN A 153 -18.40 9.28 0.11
C GLN A 153 -17.10 10.06 0.39
N LEU A 154 -16.17 10.11 -0.58
CA LEU A 154 -14.93 10.90 -0.46
C LEU A 154 -15.21 12.41 -0.41
N LYS A 155 -16.04 12.93 -1.32
CA LYS A 155 -16.33 14.36 -1.40
C LYS A 155 -17.04 14.88 -0.17
N ILE A 156 -18.01 14.13 0.35
CA ILE A 156 -18.72 14.49 1.58
C ILE A 156 -17.79 14.29 2.78
N GLY A 157 -17.18 13.11 2.92
CA GLY A 157 -16.33 12.75 4.06
C GLY A 157 -15.13 13.68 4.26
N LEU A 158 -14.55 14.21 3.18
CA LEU A 158 -13.41 15.14 3.23
C LEU A 158 -13.80 16.61 2.98
N SER A 159 -15.08 16.94 2.98
CA SER A 159 -15.54 18.33 2.86
C SER A 159 -14.97 19.19 3.98
N GLY A 160 -14.38 20.33 3.64
CA GLY A 160 -13.73 21.23 4.61
C GLY A 160 -12.34 20.82 5.08
N VAL A 161 -11.79 19.69 4.61
CA VAL A 161 -10.39 19.31 4.88
C VAL A 161 -9.44 20.24 4.12
N THR A 162 -8.43 20.75 4.81
CA THR A 162 -7.43 21.68 4.27
C THR A 162 -6.19 20.93 3.75
N LYS A 163 -5.40 21.58 2.89
CA LYS A 163 -4.16 20.99 2.34
C LYS A 163 -3.15 20.63 3.43
N GLU A 164 -3.08 21.45 4.49
CA GLU A 164 -2.18 21.27 5.63
C GLU A 164 -2.52 20.03 6.46
N GLN A 165 -3.75 19.51 6.34
CA GLN A 165 -4.22 18.33 7.06
C GLN A 165 -4.02 17.02 6.27
N LEU A 166 -3.81 17.07 4.96
CA LEU A 166 -3.68 15.89 4.09
C LEU A 166 -2.58 14.90 4.53
N PRO A 167 -1.44 15.32 5.11
CA PRO A 167 -0.44 14.37 5.61
C PRO A 167 -0.98 13.38 6.66
N LEU A 168 -2.05 13.75 7.37
CA LEU A 168 -2.73 12.91 8.36
C LEU A 168 -3.87 12.07 7.77
N VAL A 169 -4.26 12.26 6.52
CA VAL A 169 -5.39 11.53 5.91
C VAL A 169 -4.90 10.21 5.31
N ARG A 170 -5.67 9.14 5.55
CA ARG A 170 -5.52 7.82 4.95
C ARG A 170 -6.90 7.37 4.49
N ILE A 171 -6.97 6.65 3.38
CA ILE A 171 -8.21 6.05 2.89
C ILE A 171 -8.11 4.52 2.97
N ALA A 172 -9.15 3.85 3.43
CA ALA A 172 -9.32 2.41 3.28
C ALA A 172 -10.48 2.15 2.31
N TYR A 173 -10.17 1.53 1.16
CA TYR A 173 -11.19 1.06 0.23
C TYR A 173 -11.70 -0.31 0.65
N GLU A 174 -12.97 -0.36 1.01
CA GLU A 174 -13.68 -1.50 1.58
C GLU A 174 -14.81 -1.93 0.62
N PRO A 175 -14.55 -2.76 -0.41
CA PRO A 175 -15.63 -3.35 -1.20
C PRO A 175 -16.52 -4.17 -0.27
N VAL A 176 -17.69 -3.65 0.11
CA VAL A 176 -18.46 -4.14 1.27
C VAL A 176 -18.89 -5.59 1.07
N TRP A 177 -19.17 -5.94 -0.19
CA TRP A 177 -19.52 -7.28 -0.64
C TRP A 177 -18.37 -8.30 -0.55
N ALA A 178 -17.13 -7.83 -0.41
CA ALA A 178 -15.93 -8.65 -0.26
C ALA A 178 -15.43 -8.75 1.19
N ILE A 179 -16.16 -8.21 2.16
CA ILE A 179 -15.80 -8.20 3.59
C ILE A 179 -16.56 -9.29 4.35
N GLY A 180 -15.94 -9.81 5.41
CA GLY A 180 -16.57 -10.77 6.32
C GLY A 180 -16.38 -12.22 5.89
N GLU A 181 -17.00 -13.13 6.65
CA GLU A 181 -16.72 -14.57 6.51
C GLU A 181 -17.21 -15.18 5.19
N LYS A 182 -18.25 -14.57 4.61
CA LYS A 182 -18.89 -14.97 3.36
C LYS A 182 -18.53 -14.06 2.20
N GLY A 183 -17.63 -13.10 2.39
CA GLY A 183 -17.22 -12.16 1.36
C GLY A 183 -16.42 -12.87 0.26
N ILE A 184 -16.72 -12.55 -1.00
CA ILE A 184 -15.95 -13.04 -2.15
C ILE A 184 -14.78 -12.08 -2.35
N PRO A 185 -13.51 -12.54 -2.31
CA PRO A 185 -12.37 -11.67 -2.56
C PRO A 185 -12.49 -10.99 -3.93
N ALA A 186 -12.37 -9.65 -3.96
CA ALA A 186 -12.28 -8.94 -5.22
C ALA A 186 -11.00 -9.34 -5.97
N SER A 187 -11.04 -9.34 -7.30
CA SER A 187 -9.83 -9.49 -8.10
C SER A 187 -8.89 -8.32 -7.85
N ALA A 188 -7.58 -8.55 -7.99
CA ALA A 188 -6.61 -7.48 -7.80
C ALA A 188 -6.78 -6.39 -8.88
N GLU A 189 -7.24 -6.75 -10.07
CA GLU A 189 -7.57 -5.82 -11.16
C GLU A 189 -8.72 -4.90 -10.80
N TYR A 190 -9.81 -5.46 -10.27
CA TYR A 190 -10.95 -4.66 -9.81
C TYR A 190 -10.54 -3.72 -8.67
N ALA A 191 -9.76 -4.24 -7.70
CA ALA A 191 -9.26 -3.43 -6.60
C ALA A 191 -8.40 -2.25 -7.08
N ASP A 192 -7.49 -2.47 -8.02
CA ASP A 192 -6.64 -1.40 -8.59
C ASP A 192 -7.45 -0.38 -9.40
N GLU A 193 -8.46 -0.83 -10.14
CA GLU A 193 -9.38 0.06 -10.87
C GLU A 193 -10.10 1.01 -9.91
N LYS A 194 -10.72 0.48 -8.85
CA LYS A 194 -11.42 1.32 -7.86
C LYS A 194 -10.45 2.20 -7.07
N HIS A 195 -9.23 1.75 -6.77
CA HIS A 195 -8.19 2.59 -6.20
C HIS A 195 -7.79 3.74 -7.14
N SER A 196 -7.74 3.50 -8.46
CA SER A 196 -7.50 4.55 -9.45
C SER A 196 -8.60 5.62 -9.41
N VAL A 197 -9.87 5.22 -9.26
CA VAL A 197 -11.01 6.14 -9.13
C VAL A 197 -10.90 7.00 -7.88
N ILE A 198 -10.51 6.38 -6.74
CA ILE A 198 -10.27 7.08 -5.48
C ILE A 198 -9.12 8.08 -5.63
N LYS A 199 -7.97 7.66 -6.15
CA LYS A 199 -6.79 8.52 -6.39
C LYS A 199 -7.13 9.70 -7.30
N GLN A 200 -7.88 9.45 -8.37
CA GLN A 200 -8.34 10.48 -9.29
C GLN A 200 -9.28 11.48 -8.60
N CYS A 201 -10.20 11.01 -7.77
CA CYS A 201 -11.08 11.88 -6.99
C CYS A 201 -10.30 12.76 -6.01
N LEU A 202 -9.33 12.19 -5.29
CA LEU A 202 -8.46 12.93 -4.38
C LEU A 202 -7.63 13.99 -5.12
N TYR A 203 -7.14 13.67 -6.33
CA TYR A 203 -6.46 14.64 -7.19
C TYR A 203 -7.38 15.80 -7.60
N GLU A 204 -8.63 15.54 -7.97
CA GLU A 204 -9.57 16.61 -8.30
C GLU A 204 -9.91 17.50 -7.10
N MET A 205 -9.96 16.94 -5.89
CA MET A 205 -10.25 17.68 -4.67
C MET A 205 -9.06 18.51 -4.18
N PHE A 206 -7.83 17.98 -4.31
CA PHE A 206 -6.65 18.53 -3.64
C PHE A 206 -5.46 18.82 -4.55
N ASN A 207 -5.57 18.57 -5.86
CA ASN A 207 -4.50 18.59 -6.85
C ASN A 207 -3.41 17.53 -6.56
N LYS A 208 -2.14 17.85 -6.85
CA LYS A 208 -1.02 16.89 -6.74
C LYS A 208 -0.90 16.30 -5.34
N GLU A 209 -1.15 17.11 -4.32
CA GLU A 209 -1.10 16.72 -2.91
C GLU A 209 -2.14 15.62 -2.57
N GLY A 210 -3.24 15.54 -3.32
CA GLY A 210 -4.23 14.47 -3.17
C GLY A 210 -3.71 13.08 -3.57
N LEU A 211 -2.74 13.02 -4.50
CA LEU A 211 -2.15 11.75 -4.93
C LEU A 211 -1.25 11.11 -3.85
N ASP A 212 -0.71 11.93 -2.96
CA ASP A 212 0.16 11.51 -1.86
C ASP A 212 -0.61 10.90 -0.69
N ILE A 213 -1.94 11.07 -0.65
CA ILE A 213 -2.81 10.46 0.37
C ILE A 213 -2.81 8.94 0.18
N PRO A 214 -2.35 8.15 1.16
CA PRO A 214 -2.33 6.70 1.04
C PRO A 214 -3.72 6.08 0.96
N VAL A 215 -3.90 5.15 0.01
CA VAL A 215 -5.14 4.39 -0.17
C VAL A 215 -4.83 2.90 0.03
N LEU A 216 -5.41 2.31 1.08
CA LEU A 216 -5.23 0.92 1.46
C LEU A 216 -6.41 0.08 0.95
N TYR A 217 -6.14 -1.16 0.55
CA TYR A 217 -7.20 -2.12 0.27
C TYR A 217 -7.66 -2.82 1.54
N GLY A 218 -8.93 -2.66 1.90
CA GLY A 218 -9.58 -3.19 3.11
C GLY A 218 -10.60 -4.31 2.87
N GLY A 219 -10.60 -4.93 1.68
CA GLY A 219 -11.39 -6.14 1.42
C GLY A 219 -10.81 -7.40 2.10
N SER A 220 -11.30 -8.59 1.73
CA SER A 220 -10.76 -9.87 2.22
C SER A 220 -9.33 -10.13 1.71
N VAL A 221 -8.33 -9.61 2.43
CA VAL A 221 -6.92 -9.88 2.23
C VAL A 221 -6.51 -11.16 2.94
N ASN A 222 -5.80 -12.04 2.23
CA ASN A 222 -5.29 -13.30 2.72
C ASN A 222 -3.92 -13.61 2.07
N PRO A 223 -3.19 -14.65 2.53
CA PRO A 223 -1.88 -14.98 1.97
C PRO A 223 -1.88 -15.26 0.45
N GLU A 224 -2.99 -15.75 -0.11
CA GLU A 224 -3.09 -16.10 -1.53
C GLU A 224 -3.21 -14.89 -2.45
N ASN A 225 -3.76 -13.77 -1.95
CA ASN A 225 -4.01 -12.57 -2.74
C ASN A 225 -3.17 -11.34 -2.36
N ALA A 226 -2.57 -11.32 -1.16
CA ALA A 226 -1.82 -10.17 -0.65
C ALA A 226 -0.73 -9.68 -1.62
N ASN A 227 0.07 -10.61 -2.17
CA ASN A 227 1.14 -10.29 -3.11
C ASN A 227 0.59 -9.68 -4.41
N LYS A 228 -0.53 -10.20 -4.92
CA LYS A 228 -1.14 -9.67 -6.16
C LYS A 228 -1.70 -8.26 -5.95
N LEU A 229 -2.30 -8.02 -4.78
CA LEU A 229 -2.89 -6.73 -4.42
C LEU A 229 -1.83 -5.66 -4.19
N ILE A 230 -0.81 -5.95 -3.38
CA ILE A 230 0.18 -4.93 -3.01
C ILE A 230 1.03 -4.46 -4.19
N ASN A 231 1.22 -5.31 -5.20
CA ASN A 231 1.93 -4.99 -6.43
C ASN A 231 1.12 -4.10 -7.39
N LYS A 232 -0.14 -3.80 -7.08
CA LYS A 232 -0.96 -2.92 -7.90
C LYS A 232 -0.53 -1.46 -7.77
N LYS A 233 -0.70 -0.72 -8.86
CA LYS A 233 -0.15 0.63 -9.01
C LYS A 233 -0.73 1.57 -7.96
N TYR A 234 -2.04 1.53 -7.74
CA TYR A 234 -2.75 2.50 -6.90
C TYR A 234 -3.00 2.03 -5.47
N ILE A 235 -2.59 0.81 -5.09
CA ILE A 235 -2.79 0.24 -3.74
C ILE A 235 -1.56 0.51 -2.86
N ASP A 236 -1.63 1.47 -1.93
CA ASP A 236 -0.49 1.88 -1.10
C ASP A 236 -0.25 0.98 0.11
N GLY A 237 -1.19 0.09 0.41
CA GLY A 237 -1.09 -0.81 1.54
C GLY A 237 -2.27 -1.77 1.66
N LEU A 238 -2.17 -2.67 2.63
CA LEU A 238 -3.20 -3.68 2.91
C LEU A 238 -3.77 -3.47 4.31
N PHE A 239 -5.10 -3.37 4.40
CA PHE A 239 -5.83 -3.35 5.65
C PHE A 239 -6.47 -4.73 5.88
N VAL A 240 -5.75 -5.56 6.62
CA VAL A 240 -5.96 -7.00 6.70
C VAL A 240 -6.89 -7.35 7.86
N GLY A 241 -7.92 -8.14 7.58
CA GLY A 241 -8.85 -8.66 8.58
C GLY A 241 -8.30 -9.91 9.29
N ARG A 242 -9.08 -11.01 9.22
CA ARG A 242 -8.85 -12.26 9.95
C ARG A 242 -7.43 -12.82 9.87
N SER A 243 -6.79 -12.76 8.70
CA SER A 243 -5.42 -13.26 8.51
C SER A 243 -4.40 -12.53 9.37
N ALA A 244 -4.68 -11.32 9.83
CA ALA A 244 -3.81 -10.55 10.70
C ALA A 244 -4.07 -10.75 12.20
N TRP A 245 -5.15 -11.44 12.60
CA TRP A 245 -5.50 -11.62 14.02
C TRP A 245 -4.67 -12.68 14.75
N ASN A 246 -3.81 -13.40 14.02
CA ASN A 246 -2.69 -14.18 14.53
C ASN A 246 -1.37 -13.49 14.10
N ALA A 247 -0.44 -13.34 15.04
CA ALA A 247 0.76 -12.54 14.84
C ALA A 247 1.73 -13.18 13.84
N GLU A 248 1.88 -14.51 13.86
CA GLU A 248 2.71 -15.25 12.92
C GLU A 248 2.20 -15.07 11.49
N ASN A 249 0.91 -15.32 11.27
CA ASN A 249 0.27 -15.18 9.97
C ASN A 249 0.40 -13.75 9.43
N PHE A 250 0.25 -12.73 10.29
CA PHE A 250 0.36 -11.34 9.85
C PHE A 250 1.77 -11.00 9.40
N ILE A 251 2.78 -11.39 10.17
CA ILE A 251 4.18 -11.10 9.84
C ILE A 251 4.61 -11.86 8.60
N GLU A 252 4.22 -13.12 8.45
CA GLU A 252 4.48 -13.89 7.23
C GLU A 252 3.86 -13.21 6.00
N LEU A 253 2.61 -12.74 6.10
CA LEU A 253 1.96 -11.99 5.04
C LEU A 253 2.73 -10.70 4.68
N ILE A 254 3.15 -9.93 5.68
CA ILE A 254 3.93 -8.70 5.46
C ILE A 254 5.26 -9.02 4.77
N LYS A 255 6.00 -10.03 5.23
CA LYS A 255 7.28 -10.43 4.63
C LYS A 255 7.11 -10.81 3.16
N ASN A 256 6.15 -11.68 2.87
CA ASN A 256 5.90 -12.17 1.51
C ASN A 256 5.47 -11.03 0.58
N ALA A 257 4.68 -10.08 1.09
CA ALA A 257 4.27 -8.89 0.35
C ALA A 257 5.47 -7.97 0.03
N LEU A 258 6.37 -7.73 1.01
CA LEU A 258 7.57 -6.92 0.83
C LEU A 258 8.59 -7.57 -0.11
N GLU A 259 8.80 -8.88 0.00
CA GLU A 259 9.64 -9.63 -0.91
C GLU A 259 9.09 -9.56 -2.34
N SER A 260 7.77 -9.77 -2.50
CA SER A 260 7.12 -9.69 -3.80
C SER A 260 7.23 -8.30 -4.44
N LEU A 261 7.10 -7.23 -3.66
CA LEU A 261 7.33 -5.86 -4.13
C LEU A 261 8.77 -5.65 -4.61
N SER A 262 9.75 -6.13 -3.84
CA SER A 262 11.17 -6.00 -4.16
C SER A 262 11.49 -6.70 -5.49
N LEU A 263 11.02 -7.94 -5.66
CA LEU A 263 11.17 -8.71 -6.90
C LEU A 263 10.51 -8.02 -8.10
N ASN A 264 9.35 -7.39 -7.90
CA ASN A 264 8.66 -6.67 -8.97
C ASN A 264 9.38 -5.37 -9.36
N ILE A 265 9.96 -4.66 -8.40
CA ILE A 265 10.81 -3.49 -8.66
C ILE A 265 12.04 -3.90 -9.48
N GLU A 266 12.77 -4.94 -9.04
CA GLU A 266 13.93 -5.45 -9.78
C GLU A 266 13.55 -5.88 -11.21
N SER A 267 12.46 -6.62 -11.39
CA SER A 267 12.00 -7.04 -12.72
C SER A 267 11.68 -5.86 -13.65
N ASN A 268 11.14 -4.76 -13.10
CA ASN A 268 10.83 -3.54 -13.85
C ASN A 268 12.11 -2.78 -14.21
N GLU A 269 13.08 -2.69 -13.30
CA GLU A 269 14.40 -2.09 -13.57
C GLU A 269 15.11 -2.83 -14.71
N TYR A 270 15.15 -4.16 -14.68
CA TYR A 270 15.75 -4.96 -15.77
C TYR A 270 15.02 -4.79 -17.10
N ASN A 271 13.69 -4.65 -17.09
CA ASN A 271 12.92 -4.36 -18.30
C ASN A 271 13.29 -3.00 -18.89
N GLU A 272 13.41 -1.97 -18.04
CA GLU A 272 13.76 -0.60 -18.45
C GLU A 272 15.17 -0.55 -19.02
N ILE A 273 16.13 -1.20 -18.36
CA ILE A 273 17.52 -1.35 -18.87
C ILE A 273 17.50 -2.03 -20.24
N ALA A 274 16.76 -3.12 -20.40
CA ALA A 274 16.65 -3.81 -21.69
C ALA A 274 16.08 -2.90 -22.79
N THR A 275 15.05 -2.10 -22.49
CA THR A 275 14.46 -1.15 -23.44
C THR A 275 15.46 -0.07 -23.85
N LYS A 276 16.13 0.55 -22.86
CA LYS A 276 17.16 1.59 -23.13
C LYS A 276 18.34 1.02 -23.92
N LEU A 277 18.77 -0.21 -23.63
CA LEU A 277 19.83 -0.87 -24.40
C LEU A 277 19.42 -1.03 -25.86
N ILE A 278 18.22 -1.53 -26.14
CA ILE A 278 17.73 -1.69 -27.52
C ILE A 278 17.70 -0.33 -28.23
N GLU A 279 17.22 0.72 -27.56
CA GLU A 279 17.22 2.08 -28.09
C GLU A 279 18.64 2.57 -28.41
N TYR A 280 19.56 2.49 -27.45
CA TYR A 280 20.93 2.96 -27.60
C TYR A 280 21.78 2.12 -28.54
N LEU A 281 21.36 0.90 -28.85
CA LEU A 281 21.95 0.05 -29.89
C LEU A 281 21.46 0.41 -31.31
N GLY A 282 20.68 1.48 -31.49
CA GLY A 282 20.11 1.90 -32.78
C GLY A 282 18.72 1.32 -33.06
N GLY A 283 18.04 0.81 -32.03
CA GLY A 283 16.70 0.23 -32.13
C GLY A 283 16.68 -1.22 -32.60
N LYS A 284 15.49 -1.84 -32.55
CA LYS A 284 15.29 -3.29 -32.80
C LYS A 284 15.83 -3.75 -34.15
N LYS A 285 15.61 -2.97 -35.21
CA LYS A 285 16.04 -3.31 -36.58
C LYS A 285 17.56 -3.28 -36.76
N ASN A 286 18.28 -2.60 -35.88
CA ASN A 286 19.73 -2.57 -35.93
C ASN A 286 20.34 -3.84 -35.33
N ILE A 287 19.63 -4.58 -34.46
CA ILE A 287 20.14 -5.76 -33.78
C ILE A 287 19.92 -7.01 -34.64
N VAL A 288 21.02 -7.60 -35.11
CA VAL A 288 21.04 -8.79 -35.98
C VAL A 288 21.06 -10.07 -35.16
N ALA A 289 21.89 -10.10 -34.12
CA ALA A 289 22.03 -11.25 -33.24
C ALA A 289 22.27 -10.80 -31.81
N LEU A 290 21.60 -11.49 -30.89
CA LEU A 290 21.68 -11.24 -29.45
C LEU A 290 21.99 -12.55 -28.73
N THR A 291 23.22 -12.68 -28.23
CA THR A 291 23.66 -13.85 -27.45
C THR A 291 24.26 -13.39 -26.13
N HIS A 292 24.53 -14.30 -25.20
CA HIS A 292 25.22 -13.96 -23.96
C HIS A 292 26.17 -15.09 -23.52
N CYS A 293 27.04 -14.78 -22.57
CA CYS A 293 27.71 -15.77 -21.72
C CYS A 293 27.62 -15.29 -20.27
N ALA A 294 28.21 -16.02 -19.32
CA ALA A 294 28.07 -15.75 -17.89
C ALA A 294 28.13 -14.26 -17.49
N THR A 295 29.01 -13.44 -18.06
CA THR A 295 29.22 -12.05 -17.59
C THR A 295 28.87 -10.94 -18.57
N ARG A 296 28.53 -11.26 -19.82
CA ARG A 296 28.26 -10.24 -20.85
C ARG A 296 27.22 -10.66 -21.89
N ILE A 297 26.51 -9.66 -22.40
CA ILE A 297 25.66 -9.75 -23.59
C ILE A 297 26.51 -9.40 -24.82
N ARG A 298 26.35 -10.16 -25.90
CA ARG A 298 27.00 -9.93 -27.19
C ARG A 298 25.96 -9.58 -28.24
N VAL A 299 26.20 -8.47 -28.94
CA VAL A 299 25.28 -7.90 -29.92
C VAL A 299 25.99 -7.74 -31.25
N VAL A 300 25.39 -8.26 -32.32
CA VAL A 300 25.80 -7.98 -33.71
C VAL A 300 24.83 -6.94 -34.28
N LEU A 301 25.35 -5.88 -34.89
CA LEU A 301 24.56 -4.78 -35.42
C LEU A 301 24.64 -4.69 -36.95
N ASN A 302 23.57 -4.24 -37.60
CA ASN A 302 23.54 -3.93 -39.03
C ASN A 302 24.37 -2.66 -39.33
N ASN A 303 24.16 -1.61 -38.53
CA ASN A 303 24.77 -0.29 -38.62
C ASN A 303 25.51 0.03 -37.30
N PRO A 304 26.80 -0.34 -37.17
CA PRO A 304 27.58 -0.10 -35.95
C PRO A 304 27.80 1.37 -35.59
N GLU A 305 27.50 2.31 -36.48
CA GLU A 305 27.63 3.75 -36.27
C GLU A 305 26.43 4.37 -35.54
N GLU A 306 25.27 3.71 -35.54
CA GLU A 306 24.04 4.20 -34.89
C GLU A 306 24.02 3.96 -33.37
N ILE A 307 25.07 3.33 -32.82
CA ILE A 307 25.18 3.03 -31.40
C ILE A 307 25.54 4.27 -30.57
N ASN A 308 24.80 4.49 -29.48
CA ASN A 308 25.13 5.50 -28.49
C ASN A 308 25.94 4.91 -27.32
N LYS A 309 27.24 4.70 -27.54
CA LYS A 309 28.16 4.07 -26.56
C LYS A 309 28.16 4.78 -25.21
N ASN A 310 28.21 6.10 -25.23
CA ASN A 310 28.25 6.94 -24.03
C ASN A 310 27.02 6.77 -23.15
N GLN A 311 25.84 6.53 -23.73
CA GLN A 311 24.62 6.29 -22.96
C GLN A 311 24.56 4.86 -22.42
N ILE A 312 25.04 3.87 -23.19
CA ILE A 312 25.12 2.47 -22.73
C ILE A 312 26.03 2.35 -21.49
N GLU A 313 27.20 2.98 -21.51
CA GLU A 313 28.14 2.95 -20.37
C GLU A 313 27.60 3.66 -19.11
N LYS A 314 26.61 4.55 -19.27
CA LYS A 314 25.96 5.26 -18.17
C LYS A 314 24.73 4.55 -17.61
N LEU A 315 24.29 3.46 -18.23
CA LEU A 315 23.17 2.69 -17.71
C LEU A 315 23.58 1.98 -16.42
N ASP A 316 22.69 2.03 -15.44
CA ASP A 316 22.85 1.26 -14.21
C ASP A 316 23.05 -0.23 -14.55
N LEU A 317 23.86 -0.90 -13.72
CA LEU A 317 24.29 -2.31 -13.88
C LEU A 317 25.25 -2.61 -15.04
N VAL A 318 25.46 -1.69 -15.99
CA VAL A 318 26.50 -1.84 -17.02
C VAL A 318 27.88 -1.59 -16.41
N LYS A 319 28.75 -2.60 -16.47
CA LYS A 319 30.12 -2.56 -15.92
C LYS A 319 31.18 -2.26 -16.98
N GLY A 320 30.79 -2.24 -18.25
CA GLY A 320 31.68 -1.92 -19.36
C GLY A 320 31.09 -2.25 -20.72
N LEU A 321 31.61 -1.59 -21.74
CA LEU A 321 31.26 -1.79 -23.15
C LEU A 321 32.54 -1.85 -23.98
N PHE A 322 32.66 -2.84 -24.86
CA PHE A 322 33.73 -2.88 -25.86
C PHE A 322 33.30 -3.65 -27.11
N SER A 323 34.10 -3.59 -28.17
CA SER A 323 33.82 -4.27 -29.44
C SER A 323 34.97 -5.17 -29.87
N ILE A 324 34.67 -6.37 -30.36
CA ILE A 324 35.63 -7.29 -30.99
C ILE A 324 35.02 -7.79 -32.29
N ALA A 325 35.73 -7.69 -33.41
CA ALA A 325 35.33 -8.24 -34.71
C ALA A 325 33.87 -7.89 -35.11
N ASN A 326 33.51 -6.60 -35.08
CA ASN A 326 32.16 -6.08 -35.36
C ASN A 326 31.03 -6.57 -34.45
N GLN A 327 31.37 -7.13 -33.28
CA GLN A 327 30.43 -7.50 -32.24
C GLN A 327 30.65 -6.67 -30.99
N TYR A 328 29.59 -6.03 -30.49
CA TYR A 328 29.61 -5.30 -29.22
C TYR A 328 29.40 -6.25 -28.04
N GLN A 329 30.07 -5.96 -26.94
CA GLN A 329 30.01 -6.73 -25.70
C GLN A 329 29.71 -5.81 -24.53
N ILE A 330 28.57 -6.03 -23.88
CA ILE A 330 28.08 -5.24 -22.76
C ILE A 330 28.16 -6.10 -21.50
N ILE A 331 28.91 -5.65 -20.50
CA ILE A 331 29.19 -6.40 -19.27
C ILE A 331 28.15 -6.03 -18.20
N PHE A 332 27.51 -7.01 -17.57
CA PHE A 332 26.64 -6.80 -16.39
C PHE A 332 27.08 -7.62 -15.16
N GLY A 333 27.71 -8.79 -15.37
CA GLY A 333 28.09 -9.74 -14.32
C GLY A 333 27.19 -11.00 -14.25
N LYS A 334 27.58 -11.97 -13.42
CA LYS A 334 27.11 -13.37 -13.47
C LYS A 334 25.61 -13.57 -13.27
N GLU A 335 24.97 -12.73 -12.46
CA GLU A 335 23.57 -12.91 -12.05
C GLU A 335 22.59 -12.04 -12.87
N VAL A 336 23.09 -10.96 -13.48
CA VAL A 336 22.27 -9.96 -14.17
C VAL A 336 22.14 -10.23 -15.66
N VAL A 337 23.19 -10.79 -16.28
CA VAL A 337 23.25 -10.95 -17.74
C VAL A 337 22.11 -11.79 -18.29
N ASP A 338 21.84 -12.93 -17.69
CA ASP A 338 20.81 -13.84 -18.19
C ASP A 338 19.43 -13.18 -18.14
N ILE A 339 19.16 -12.39 -17.09
CA ILE A 339 17.89 -11.67 -16.90
C ILE A 339 17.74 -10.58 -17.97
N VAL A 340 18.73 -9.69 -18.10
CA VAL A 340 18.68 -8.59 -19.08
C VAL A 340 18.63 -9.12 -20.51
N HIS A 341 19.38 -10.19 -20.81
CA HIS A 341 19.34 -10.86 -22.12
C HIS A 341 17.95 -11.40 -22.44
N GLN A 342 17.30 -12.12 -21.51
CA GLN A 342 15.94 -12.62 -21.69
C GLN A 342 14.92 -11.47 -21.87
N LYS A 343 15.06 -10.36 -21.13
CA LYS A 343 14.18 -9.20 -21.30
C LYS A 343 14.37 -8.56 -22.67
N MET A 344 15.61 -8.39 -23.14
CA MET A 344 15.89 -7.88 -24.47
C MET A 344 15.32 -8.82 -25.55
N GLN A 345 15.52 -10.14 -25.43
CA GLN A 345 14.98 -11.12 -26.38
C GLN A 345 13.45 -11.07 -26.51
N LYS A 346 12.73 -10.83 -25.41
CA LYS A 346 11.26 -10.67 -25.45
C LYS A 346 10.81 -9.38 -26.13
N GLN A 347 11.69 -8.37 -26.19
CA GLN A 347 11.39 -7.07 -26.78
C GLN A 347 11.80 -6.99 -28.25
N LEU A 348 12.76 -7.79 -28.70
CA LEU A 348 13.15 -7.94 -30.11
C LEU A 348 12.12 -8.79 -30.86
#